data_AF-A0A7X0ATU3-F1
#
_entry.id   AF-A0A7X0ATU3-F1
#
_cell.length_a   1.000
_cell.length_b   1.000
_cell.length_c   1.000
_cell.angle_alpha   90.00
_cell.angle_beta   90.00
_cell.angle_gamma   90.00
#
_symmetry.space_group_name_H-M   'P 1'
#
loop_
_entity.id
_entity.type
_entity.pdbx_description
1 polymer ?
#
loop_
_entity_poly.entity_id
_entity_poly.type
_entity_poly.pdbx_seq_one_letter_code
_entity_poly.pdbx_strand_id
1 'polypeptide(L)'
;MKTTLAFLAAILVPVGLMTGWYLWDQFATFKPNDPYIWVRTRNFFCLCALISAAYVLVLGIPTYVLLRWRNAVRWWSTIASGFALGAFPVAVVSWPLRFSRGASATIDGIPTLVNGIPTFAGGLQYLELVAFMGACGVASAAAFWLIARRPNSSSKRDGDFLRFSGHPELSLQECSHAQTWSAHDVPIYPGIQGDSRPFK
;
A
#
# COMPACT_ATOMS: atom_id res chain seq x y z
N MET A 1 -13.39 7.85 3.67
CA MET A 1 -12.68 8.15 2.40
C MET A 1 -11.24 7.60 2.35
N LYS A 2 -10.50 7.46 3.45
CA LYS A 2 -9.13 6.91 3.40
C LYS A 2 -9.04 5.43 3.04
N THR A 3 -9.98 4.63 3.50
CA THR A 3 -10.01 3.18 3.25
C THR A 3 -10.27 2.87 1.78
N THR A 4 -11.17 3.60 1.11
CA THR A 4 -11.46 3.43 -0.32
C THR A 4 -10.25 3.75 -1.19
N LEU A 5 -9.48 4.79 -0.86
CA LEU A 5 -8.21 5.10 -1.53
C LEU A 5 -7.16 4.00 -1.32
N ALA A 6 -7.09 3.42 -0.12
CA ALA A 6 -6.16 2.33 0.17
C ALA A 6 -6.50 1.07 -0.65
N PHE A 7 -7.79 0.74 -0.80
CA PHE A 7 -8.24 -0.37 -1.66
C PHE A 7 -7.98 -0.09 -3.15
N LEU A 8 -8.24 1.12 -3.63
CA LEU A 8 -7.92 1.51 -5.01
C LEU A 8 -6.44 1.37 -5.32
N ALA A 9 -5.57 1.83 -4.42
CA ALA A 9 -4.12 1.66 -4.58
C ALA A 9 -3.69 0.19 -4.57
N ALA A 10 -4.29 -0.63 -3.70
CA ALA A 10 -4.02 -2.06 -3.65
C ALA A 10 -4.42 -2.80 -4.94
N ILE A 11 -5.41 -2.28 -5.69
CA ILE A 11 -5.80 -2.80 -7.01
C ILE A 11 -4.85 -2.27 -8.10
N LEU A 12 -4.56 -0.98 -8.10
CA LEU A 12 -3.79 -0.34 -9.18
C LEU A 12 -2.31 -0.72 -9.17
N VAL A 13 -1.70 -0.99 -8.01
CA VAL A 13 -0.29 -1.37 -7.91
C VAL A 13 0.04 -2.67 -8.66
N PRO A 14 -0.62 -3.81 -8.40
CA PRO A 14 -0.33 -5.05 -9.13
C PRO A 14 -0.71 -4.95 -10.60
N VAL A 15 -1.78 -4.23 -10.94
CA VAL A 15 -2.19 -3.99 -12.34
C VAL A 15 -1.11 -3.20 -13.07
N GLY A 16 -0.62 -2.11 -12.49
CA GLY A 16 0.45 -1.29 -13.06
C GLY A 16 1.76 -2.05 -13.23
N LEU A 17 2.12 -2.89 -12.25
CA LEU A 17 3.34 -3.69 -12.29
C LEU A 17 3.26 -4.73 -13.42
N MET A 18 2.17 -5.49 -13.51
CA MET A 18 1.97 -6.50 -14.55
C MET A 18 1.87 -5.89 -15.94
N THR A 19 1.13 -4.78 -16.07
CA THR A 19 0.95 -4.12 -17.36
C THR A 19 2.22 -3.43 -17.81
N GLY A 20 2.99 -2.83 -16.91
CA GLY A 20 4.31 -2.28 -17.22
C GLY A 20 5.32 -3.34 -17.66
N TRP A 21 5.37 -4.48 -16.96
CA TRP A 21 6.20 -5.61 -17.36
C TRP A 21 5.82 -6.15 -18.74
N TYR A 22 4.52 -6.31 -18.98
CA TYR A 22 4.00 -6.75 -20.28
C TYR A 22 4.33 -5.76 -21.40
N LEU A 23 4.18 -4.46 -21.15
CA LEU A 23 4.47 -3.40 -22.11
C LEU A 23 5.96 -3.41 -22.51
N TRP A 24 6.84 -3.60 -21.52
CA TRP A 24 8.28 -3.72 -21.73
C TRP A 24 8.63 -4.87 -22.68
N ASP A 25 8.04 -6.05 -22.45
CA ASP A 25 8.23 -7.23 -23.30
C ASP A 25 7.71 -7.02 -24.74
N GLN A 26 6.57 -6.33 -24.89
CA GLN A 26 6.06 -5.96 -26.21
C GLN A 26 7.01 -5.01 -26.96
N PHE A 27 7.61 -4.03 -26.28
CA PHE A 27 8.57 -3.12 -26.91
C PHE A 27 9.90 -3.81 -27.26
N ALA A 28 10.32 -4.83 -26.51
CA ALA A 28 11.50 -5.62 -26.83
C ALA A 28 11.29 -6.53 -28.05
N THR A 29 10.04 -6.98 -28.29
CA THR A 29 9.73 -7.98 -29.32
C THR A 29 9.20 -7.37 -30.63
N PHE A 30 8.42 -6.30 -30.57
CA PHE A 30 7.71 -5.72 -31.73
C PHE A 30 8.38 -4.44 -32.26
N LYS A 31 8.09 -4.11 -33.52
CA LYS A 31 8.62 -2.89 -34.12
C LYS A 31 7.91 -1.66 -33.52
N PRO A 32 8.60 -0.51 -33.37
CA PRO A 32 8.08 0.66 -32.64
C PRO A 32 6.77 1.28 -33.18
N ASN A 33 6.33 0.92 -34.38
CA ASN A 33 5.20 1.56 -35.08
C ASN A 33 3.99 0.64 -35.32
N ASP A 34 3.92 -0.51 -34.66
CA ASP A 34 2.79 -1.42 -34.80
C ASP A 34 1.55 -0.91 -34.02
N PRO A 35 0.43 -0.58 -34.70
CA PRO A 35 -0.77 -0.04 -34.04
C PRO A 35 -1.47 -1.06 -33.12
N TYR A 36 -1.15 -2.35 -33.25
CA TYR A 36 -1.75 -3.43 -32.47
C TYR A 36 -1.25 -3.50 -31.02
N ILE A 37 -0.11 -2.87 -30.70
CA ILE A 37 0.48 -2.89 -29.34
C ILE A 37 -0.49 -2.27 -28.33
N TRP A 38 -1.14 -1.16 -28.71
CA TRP A 38 -2.06 -0.43 -27.84
C TRP A 38 -3.37 -1.18 -27.60
N VAL A 39 -3.94 -1.81 -28.65
CA VAL A 39 -5.19 -2.56 -28.54
C VAL A 39 -5.00 -3.79 -27.63
N ARG A 40 -3.88 -4.51 -27.80
CA ARG A 40 -3.55 -5.68 -26.99
C ARG A 40 -3.31 -5.30 -25.52
N THR A 41 -2.52 -4.25 -25.30
CA THR A 41 -2.23 -3.74 -23.94
C THR A 41 -3.49 -3.28 -23.22
N ARG A 42 -4.39 -2.56 -23.91
CA ARG A 42 -5.64 -2.10 -23.29
C ARG A 42 -6.51 -3.26 -22.83
N ASN A 43 -6.69 -4.28 -23.67
CA ASN A 43 -7.47 -5.46 -23.32
C ASN A 43 -6.84 -6.22 -22.14
N PHE A 44 -5.51 -6.37 -22.14
CA PHE A 44 -4.78 -6.99 -21.03
C PHE A 44 -4.92 -6.19 -19.73
N PHE A 45 -4.79 -4.86 -19.78
CA PHE A 45 -4.99 -3.97 -18.64
C PHE A 45 -6.39 -4.10 -18.06
N CYS A 46 -7.44 -4.09 -18.89
CA CYS A 46 -8.83 -4.24 -18.43
C CYS A 46 -9.06 -5.59 -17.75
N LEU A 47 -8.53 -6.69 -18.31
CA LEU A 47 -8.65 -8.01 -17.71
C LEU A 47 -7.90 -8.09 -16.37
N CYS A 48 -6.66 -7.61 -16.31
CA CYS A 48 -5.89 -7.54 -15.07
C CYS A 48 -6.60 -6.70 -14.01
N ALA A 49 -7.15 -5.55 -14.38
CA ALA A 49 -7.90 -4.68 -13.47
C ALA A 49 -9.16 -5.34 -12.92
N LEU A 50 -9.93 -6.02 -13.77
CA LEU A 50 -11.13 -6.76 -13.36
C LEU A 50 -10.80 -7.90 -12.40
N ILE A 51 -9.80 -8.72 -12.74
CA ILE A 51 -9.37 -9.85 -11.91
C ILE A 51 -8.83 -9.34 -10.58
N SER A 52 -7.98 -8.31 -10.59
CA SER A 52 -7.43 -7.71 -9.37
C SER A 52 -8.53 -7.12 -8.48
N ALA A 53 -9.48 -6.38 -9.06
CA ALA A 53 -10.61 -5.84 -8.32
C ALA A 53 -11.47 -6.94 -7.68
N ALA A 54 -11.80 -7.99 -8.45
CA ALA A 54 -12.53 -9.15 -7.92
C ALA A 54 -11.77 -9.81 -6.77
N TYR A 55 -10.45 -10.00 -6.91
CA TYR A 55 -9.62 -10.62 -5.89
C TYR A 55 -9.56 -9.80 -4.59
N VAL A 56 -9.37 -8.48 -4.71
CA VAL A 56 -9.34 -7.57 -3.55
C VAL A 56 -10.71 -7.51 -2.85
N LEU A 57 -11.81 -7.56 -3.60
CA LEU A 57 -13.16 -7.57 -3.00
C LEU A 57 -13.47 -8.90 -2.30
N VAL A 58 -13.20 -10.02 -2.96
CA VAL A 58 -13.55 -11.37 -2.46
C VAL A 58 -12.63 -11.80 -1.32
N LEU A 59 -11.33 -11.49 -1.37
CA LEU A 59 -10.35 -11.97 -0.39
C LEU A 59 -9.74 -10.85 0.45
N GLY A 60 -9.56 -9.66 -0.11
CA GLY A 60 -8.98 -8.52 0.61
C GLY A 60 -9.88 -7.97 1.72
N ILE A 61 -11.18 -7.79 1.45
CA ILE A 61 -12.16 -7.35 2.46
C ILE A 61 -12.23 -8.31 3.66
N PRO A 62 -12.50 -9.63 3.48
CA PRO A 62 -12.61 -10.53 4.63
C PRO A 62 -11.30 -10.63 5.40
N THR A 63 -10.15 -10.59 4.72
CA THR A 63 -8.84 -10.61 5.38
C THR A 63 -8.62 -9.35 6.23
N TYR A 64 -9.00 -8.17 5.73
CA TYR A 64 -8.91 -6.93 6.50
C TYR A 64 -9.82 -6.98 7.74
N VAL A 65 -11.05 -7.47 7.60
CA VAL A 65 -11.98 -7.63 8.72
C VAL A 65 -11.41 -8.61 9.75
N LEU A 66 -10.85 -9.74 9.30
CA LEU A 66 -10.24 -10.75 10.17
C LEU A 66 -9.02 -10.20 10.93
N LEU A 67 -8.15 -9.44 10.26
CA LEU A 67 -6.99 -8.79 10.89
C LEU A 67 -7.42 -7.76 11.94
N ARG A 68 -8.45 -6.97 11.61
CA ARG A 68 -9.02 -5.96 12.52
C ARG A 68 -9.66 -6.61 13.74
N TRP A 69 -10.38 -7.71 13.55
CA TRP A 69 -11.01 -8.44 14.66
C TRP A 69 -9.98 -9.01 15.65
N ARG A 70 -8.82 -9.45 15.16
CA ARG A 70 -7.72 -9.95 16.00
C ARG A 70 -6.86 -8.86 16.66
N ASN A 71 -7.13 -7.58 16.42
CA ASN A 71 -6.24 -6.45 16.80
C ASN A 71 -4.77 -6.65 16.36
N ALA A 72 -4.53 -7.51 15.37
CA ALA A 72 -3.20 -7.91 14.91
C ALA A 72 -2.76 -7.10 13.69
N VAL A 73 -3.18 -5.82 13.64
CA VAL A 73 -2.84 -4.89 12.56
C VAL A 73 -1.40 -4.39 12.76
N ARG A 74 -0.45 -5.33 12.70
CA ARG A 74 0.99 -5.08 12.67
C ARG A 74 1.45 -5.15 11.22
N TRP A 75 2.48 -4.37 10.89
CA TRP A 75 3.03 -4.32 9.53
C TRP A 75 3.51 -5.68 9.01
N TRP A 76 4.10 -6.50 9.88
CA TRP A 76 4.49 -7.87 9.57
C TRP A 76 3.30 -8.76 9.21
N SER A 77 2.19 -8.64 9.96
CA SER A 77 0.97 -9.41 9.72
C SER A 77 0.29 -9.02 8.41
N THR A 78 0.32 -7.73 8.04
CA THR A 78 -0.20 -7.28 6.73
C THR A 78 0.65 -7.77 5.57
N ILE A 79 1.98 -7.79 5.70
CA ILE A 79 2.86 -8.33 4.67
C ILE A 79 2.67 -9.84 4.53
N ALA A 80 2.65 -10.57 5.64
CA ALA A 80 2.48 -12.02 5.65
C ALA A 80 1.12 -12.44 5.07
N SER A 81 0.04 -11.73 5.42
CA SER A 81 -1.28 -11.98 4.84
C SER A 81 -1.34 -11.64 3.35
N GLY A 82 -0.70 -10.54 2.91
CA GLY A 82 -0.57 -10.22 1.49
C GLY A 82 0.16 -11.31 0.70
N PHE A 83 1.27 -11.81 1.25
CA PHE A 83 2.01 -12.93 0.64
C PHE A 83 1.16 -14.20 0.58
N ALA A 84 0.54 -14.60 1.70
CA ALA A 84 -0.28 -15.79 1.76
C ALA A 84 -1.46 -15.71 0.79
N LEU A 85 -2.16 -14.58 0.74
CA LEU A 85 -3.25 -14.38 -0.21
C LEU A 85 -2.77 -14.39 -1.67
N GLY A 86 -1.59 -13.84 -1.99
CA GLY A 86 -1.07 -13.88 -3.36
C GLY A 86 -0.61 -15.30 -3.76
N ALA A 87 0.07 -15.98 -2.85
CA ALA A 87 0.65 -17.30 -3.09
C ALA A 87 -0.40 -18.42 -3.08
N PHE A 88 -1.42 -18.34 -2.21
CA PHE A 88 -2.37 -19.43 -1.97
C PHE A 88 -3.13 -19.94 -3.21
N PRO A 89 -3.80 -19.11 -4.02
CA PRO A 89 -4.54 -19.61 -5.17
C PRO A 89 -3.62 -20.24 -6.22
N VAL A 90 -2.45 -19.64 -6.44
CA VAL A 90 -1.45 -20.15 -7.40
C VAL A 90 -0.88 -21.46 -6.88
N ALA A 91 -0.57 -21.53 -5.58
CA ALA A 91 -0.11 -22.75 -4.95
C ALA A 91 -1.17 -23.85 -5.08
N VAL A 92 -2.43 -23.60 -4.70
CA VAL A 92 -3.49 -24.63 -4.73
C VAL A 92 -3.82 -25.09 -6.15
N VAL A 93 -3.92 -24.18 -7.12
CA VAL A 93 -4.24 -24.55 -8.51
C VAL A 93 -3.08 -25.26 -9.19
N SER A 94 -1.85 -24.84 -8.88
CA SER A 94 -0.63 -25.38 -9.48
C SER A 94 -0.09 -26.59 -8.70
N TRP A 95 -0.67 -26.94 -7.55
CA TRP A 95 -0.22 -28.04 -6.69
C TRP A 95 -0.93 -29.37 -6.99
N PRO A 96 -0.17 -30.48 -6.95
CA PRO A 96 1.16 -30.64 -7.53
C PRO A 96 0.92 -30.93 -9.00
N LEU A 97 1.16 -29.92 -9.85
CA LEU A 97 1.15 -29.96 -11.31
C LEU A 97 0.46 -31.23 -11.83
N ARG A 98 -0.86 -31.17 -12.05
CA ARG A 98 -1.67 -32.30 -12.52
C ARG A 98 -1.21 -32.72 -13.92
N PHE A 99 -0.08 -33.39 -13.97
CA PHE A 99 0.53 -33.87 -15.18
C PHE A 99 -0.12 -35.20 -15.50
N SER A 100 -0.64 -35.31 -16.71
CA SER A 100 -1.07 -36.60 -17.23
C SER A 100 0.13 -37.56 -17.16
N ARG A 101 -0.11 -38.80 -16.72
CA ARG A 101 0.93 -39.84 -16.65
C ARG A 101 1.61 -39.94 -18.02
N GLY A 102 2.93 -39.77 -18.05
CA GLY A 102 3.74 -39.83 -19.27
C GLY A 102 4.08 -38.48 -19.92
N ALA A 103 3.62 -37.35 -19.37
CA ALA A 103 4.09 -36.05 -19.83
C ALA A 103 5.56 -35.84 -19.45
N SER A 104 6.35 -35.37 -20.42
CA SER A 104 7.72 -34.90 -20.24
C SER A 104 7.81 -33.48 -20.79
N ALA A 105 8.48 -32.61 -20.03
CA ALA A 105 8.64 -31.20 -20.39
C ALA A 105 10.11 -30.83 -20.18
N THR A 106 10.63 -30.09 -21.15
CA THR A 106 12.01 -29.63 -21.19
C THR A 106 11.99 -28.14 -21.49
N ILE A 107 12.64 -27.35 -20.63
CA ILE A 107 12.82 -25.92 -20.83
C ILE A 107 14.32 -25.70 -20.95
N ASP A 108 14.76 -25.06 -22.03
CA ASP A 108 16.18 -24.77 -22.33
C ASP A 108 17.10 -26.01 -22.24
N GLY A 109 16.59 -27.16 -22.65
CA GLY A 109 17.32 -28.43 -22.61
C GLY A 109 17.37 -29.11 -21.22
N ILE A 110 16.85 -28.47 -20.17
CA ILE A 110 16.77 -29.06 -18.83
C ILE A 110 15.41 -29.72 -18.64
N PRO A 111 15.34 -31.04 -18.35
CA PRO A 111 14.07 -31.72 -18.13
C PRO A 111 13.45 -31.25 -16.81
N THR A 112 12.36 -30.49 -16.91
CA THR A 112 11.57 -30.01 -15.75
C THR A 112 10.53 -31.03 -15.31
N LEU A 113 10.22 -32.00 -16.18
CA LEU A 113 9.31 -33.11 -15.90
C LEU A 113 9.80 -34.40 -16.59
N VAL A 114 9.98 -35.47 -15.82
CA VAL A 114 10.34 -36.79 -16.35
C VAL A 114 9.33 -37.82 -15.85
N ASN A 115 8.64 -38.50 -16.77
CA ASN A 115 7.64 -39.53 -16.46
C ASN A 115 6.53 -39.05 -15.49
N GLY A 116 6.13 -37.78 -15.59
CA GLY A 116 5.11 -37.20 -14.70
C GLY A 116 5.57 -36.91 -13.27
N ILE A 117 6.85 -37.11 -12.94
CA ILE A 117 7.45 -36.72 -11.66
C ILE A 117 8.18 -35.39 -11.86
N PRO A 118 7.80 -34.31 -11.14
CA PRO A 118 8.49 -33.04 -11.25
C PRO A 118 9.94 -33.22 -10.79
N THR A 119 10.88 -32.83 -11.64
CA THR A 119 12.29 -32.82 -11.26
C THR A 119 12.55 -31.64 -10.31
N PHE A 120 13.73 -31.60 -9.69
CA PHE A 120 14.12 -30.46 -8.84
C PHE A 120 14.02 -29.12 -9.57
N ALA A 121 14.34 -29.11 -10.87
CA ALA A 121 14.19 -27.94 -11.73
C ALA A 121 12.71 -27.50 -11.87
N GLY A 122 11.79 -28.44 -12.07
CA GLY A 122 10.35 -28.14 -12.09
C GLY A 122 9.82 -27.63 -10.75
N GLY A 123 10.36 -28.14 -9.63
CA GLY A 123 10.03 -27.64 -8.28
C GLY A 123 10.52 -26.21 -8.04
N LEU A 124 11.72 -25.87 -8.50
CA LEU A 124 12.25 -24.50 -8.42
C LEU A 124 11.43 -23.52 -9.26
N GLN A 125 11.05 -23.91 -10.48
CA GLN A 125 10.20 -23.09 -11.33
C GLN A 125 8.80 -22.86 -10.73
N TYR A 126 8.25 -23.89 -10.08
CA TYR A 126 7.00 -23.74 -9.31
C TYR A 126 7.16 -22.76 -8.15
N LEU A 127 8.25 -22.87 -7.37
CA LEU A 127 8.54 -21.96 -6.27
C LEU A 127 8.74 -20.53 -6.76
N GLU A 128 9.41 -20.33 -7.89
CA GLU A 128 9.60 -19.02 -8.51
C GLU A 128 8.26 -18.37 -8.87
N LEU A 129 7.35 -19.12 -9.51
CA LEU A 129 6.01 -18.63 -9.85
C LEU A 129 5.20 -18.25 -8.60
N VAL A 130 5.21 -19.11 -7.58
CA VAL A 130 4.51 -18.87 -6.31
C VAL A 130 5.11 -17.67 -5.57
N ALA A 131 6.44 -17.56 -5.55
CA ALA A 131 7.15 -16.44 -4.93
C ALA A 131 6.88 -15.12 -5.66
N PHE A 132 6.85 -15.13 -7.00
CA PHE A 132 6.53 -13.94 -7.79
C PHE A 132 5.10 -13.45 -7.53
N MET A 133 4.12 -14.35 -7.48
CA MET A 133 2.74 -13.98 -7.15
C MET A 133 2.60 -13.53 -5.69
N GLY A 134 3.29 -14.20 -4.77
CA GLY A 134 3.37 -13.81 -3.37
C GLY A 134 3.97 -12.40 -3.21
N ALA A 135 5.02 -12.07 -3.95
CA ALA A 135 5.66 -10.75 -3.95
C ALA A 135 4.70 -9.65 -4.45
N CYS A 136 3.90 -9.94 -5.48
CA CYS A 136 2.83 -9.03 -5.92
C CYS A 136 1.78 -8.79 -4.82
N GLY A 137 1.42 -9.85 -4.09
CA GLY A 137 0.54 -9.78 -2.92
C GLY A 137 1.14 -8.92 -1.80
N VAL A 138 2.44 -9.07 -1.51
CA VAL A 138 3.18 -8.23 -0.56
C VAL A 138 3.17 -6.76 -0.98
N ALA A 139 3.47 -6.46 -2.26
CA ALA A 139 3.48 -5.10 -2.77
C ALA A 139 2.10 -4.41 -2.61
N SER A 140 1.03 -5.15 -2.89
CA SER A 140 -0.36 -4.68 -2.73
C SER A 140 -0.69 -4.41 -1.27
N ALA A 141 -0.31 -5.31 -0.35
CA ALA A 141 -0.52 -5.13 1.08
C ALA A 141 0.34 -4.00 1.66
N ALA A 142 1.55 -3.81 1.16
CA ALA A 142 2.42 -2.70 1.55
C ALA A 142 1.84 -1.35 1.10
N ALA A 143 1.33 -1.26 -0.14
CA ALA A 143 0.65 -0.06 -0.63
C ALA A 143 -0.58 0.29 0.22
N PHE A 144 -1.39 -0.72 0.57
CA PHE A 144 -2.50 -0.57 1.50
C PHE A 144 -2.05 -0.03 2.86
N TRP A 145 -1.01 -0.63 3.45
CA TRP A 145 -0.46 -0.24 4.74
C TRP A 145 0.04 1.22 4.75
N LEU A 146 0.78 1.63 3.71
CA LEU A 146 1.32 2.99 3.60
C LEU A 146 0.21 4.05 3.58
N ILE A 147 -0.91 3.77 2.91
CA ILE A 147 -2.05 4.69 2.84
C ILE A 147 -2.86 4.66 4.15
N ALA A 148 -3.08 3.47 4.71
CA ALA A 148 -3.79 3.30 5.97
C ALA A 148 -3.05 3.96 7.16
N ARG A 149 -1.71 4.03 7.11
CA ARG A 149 -0.89 4.63 8.16
C ARG A 149 -0.86 6.16 8.14
N ARG A 150 -1.27 6.83 7.05
CA ARG A 150 -1.18 8.30 6.98
C ARG A 150 -2.10 8.96 8.03
N PRO A 151 -1.57 9.76 8.97
CA PRO A 151 -2.40 10.48 9.93
C PRO A 151 -3.35 11.46 9.23
N ASN A 152 -4.54 11.69 9.80
CA ASN A 152 -5.50 12.67 9.27
C ASN A 152 -4.97 14.07 9.56
N SER A 153 -4.19 14.65 8.64
CA SER A 153 -3.77 16.06 8.72
C SER A 153 -4.94 17.03 8.61
N SER A 154 -6.15 16.54 8.31
CA SER A 154 -7.39 17.32 8.22
C SER A 154 -7.88 17.87 9.57
N SER A 155 -7.45 17.31 10.71
CA SER A 155 -7.88 17.82 12.03
C SER A 155 -7.19 19.12 12.45
N LYS A 156 -6.16 19.59 11.72
CA LYS A 156 -5.38 20.77 12.09
C LYS A 156 -5.86 22.08 11.44
N ARG A 157 -6.82 22.05 10.51
CA ARG A 157 -7.34 23.26 9.84
C ARG A 157 -8.62 23.84 10.45
N ASP A 158 -9.42 23.05 11.16
CA ASP A 158 -10.65 23.56 11.81
C ASP A 158 -10.38 24.27 13.14
N GLY A 159 -9.24 24.01 13.78
CA GLY A 159 -8.85 24.70 15.02
C GLY A 159 -8.36 26.14 14.84
N ASP A 160 -7.81 26.48 13.67
CA ASP A 160 -7.31 27.83 13.38
C ASP A 160 -8.40 28.76 12.84
N PHE A 161 -9.34 28.24 12.04
CA PHE A 161 -10.44 29.06 11.52
C PHE A 161 -11.43 29.46 12.62
N LEU A 162 -11.69 28.57 13.59
CA LEU A 162 -12.53 28.89 14.76
C LEU A 162 -11.84 29.80 15.79
N ARG A 163 -10.51 29.94 15.75
CA ARG A 163 -9.78 30.92 16.57
C ARG A 163 -9.83 32.35 16.02
N PHE A 164 -10.06 32.49 14.70
CA PHE A 164 -10.14 33.80 14.05
C PHE A 164 -11.55 34.40 14.01
N SER A 165 -12.60 33.63 14.29
CA SER A 165 -14.00 34.09 14.24
C SER A 165 -14.55 34.61 15.58
N GLY A 166 -13.71 34.70 16.62
CA GLY A 166 -14.14 34.97 18.01
C GLY A 166 -14.03 36.41 18.52
N HIS A 167 -13.62 37.40 17.72
CA HIS A 167 -13.54 38.80 18.18
C HIS A 167 -14.10 39.81 17.17
N PRO A 168 -15.42 40.10 17.20
CA PRO A 168 -15.97 41.29 16.58
C PRO A 168 -16.23 42.48 17.53
N GLU A 169 -15.72 42.50 18.78
CA GLU A 169 -16.19 43.48 19.79
C GLU A 169 -15.11 44.26 20.57
N LEU A 170 -13.96 44.63 19.98
CA LEU A 170 -12.99 45.47 20.72
C LEU A 170 -12.38 46.65 19.95
N SER A 171 -12.93 47.07 18.81
CA SER A 171 -12.33 48.17 18.01
C SER A 171 -12.98 49.56 18.15
N LEU A 172 -13.79 49.83 19.18
CA LEU A 172 -14.37 51.17 19.38
C LEU A 172 -14.13 51.82 20.75
N GLN A 173 -13.40 51.19 21.68
CA GLN A 173 -13.22 51.75 23.03
C GLN A 173 -11.79 52.21 23.36
N GLU A 174 -10.84 52.07 22.43
CA GLU A 174 -9.42 52.43 22.61
C GLU A 174 -9.00 53.75 21.93
N CYS A 175 -9.94 54.68 21.68
CA CYS A 175 -9.62 56.01 21.16
C CYS A 175 -9.77 57.16 22.17
N SER A 176 -10.04 56.89 23.46
CA SER A 176 -10.37 57.97 24.42
C SER A 176 -9.49 58.09 25.68
N HIS A 177 -8.48 57.24 25.89
CA HIS A 177 -7.67 57.32 27.12
C HIS A 177 -6.19 57.03 26.89
N ALA A 178 -5.55 57.85 26.04
CA ALA A 178 -4.10 58.00 26.03
C ALA A 178 -3.74 59.35 26.68
N GLN A 179 -3.82 59.43 28.00
CA GLN A 179 -3.22 60.54 28.73
C GLN A 179 -2.67 60.06 30.08
N THR A 180 -1.36 60.27 30.22
CA THR A 180 -0.53 60.26 31.44
C THR A 180 -0.38 58.95 32.21
N TRP A 181 0.74 58.25 31.97
CA TRP A 181 1.40 57.47 33.02
C TRP A 181 2.86 57.90 33.13
N SER A 182 3.14 58.47 34.31
CA SER A 182 4.42 58.99 34.76
C SER A 182 5.38 57.86 35.10
N ALA A 183 6.66 58.09 34.81
CA ALA A 183 7.77 57.24 35.18
C ALA A 183 7.91 57.15 36.70
N HIS A 184 7.56 56.02 37.28
CA HIS A 184 8.14 55.44 38.49
C HIS A 184 7.42 54.11 38.71
N ASP A 185 8.12 53.00 38.46
CA ASP A 185 8.06 51.79 39.27
C ASP A 185 8.84 50.67 38.57
N VAL A 186 10.07 50.48 39.02
CA VAL A 186 10.85 49.26 38.82
C VAL A 186 10.67 48.41 40.08
N PRO A 187 10.24 47.15 39.95
CA PRO A 187 10.64 46.14 40.93
C PRO A 187 11.50 45.04 40.30
N ILE A 188 12.61 44.85 41.01
CA ILE A 188 13.62 43.79 40.99
C ILE A 188 12.97 42.40 41.14
N TYR A 189 13.36 41.45 40.30
CA TYR A 189 13.06 40.02 40.51
C TYR A 189 14.26 39.31 41.17
N PRO A 190 14.07 38.63 42.33
CA PRO A 190 15.05 37.71 42.88
C PRO A 190 14.92 36.32 42.24
N GLY A 191 16.07 35.65 42.05
CA GLY A 191 16.14 34.33 41.45
C GLY A 191 15.74 33.17 42.37
N ILE A 192 15.30 32.07 41.77
CA ILE A 192 15.21 30.69 42.33
C ILE A 192 15.48 29.76 41.12
N GLN A 193 16.68 29.20 40.96
CA GLN A 193 17.24 27.98 41.56
C GLN A 193 16.48 26.69 41.19
N GLY A 194 17.17 25.80 40.48
CA GLY A 194 16.60 24.73 39.67
C GLY A 194 16.17 23.46 40.41
N ASP A 195 15.53 22.57 39.66
CA ASP A 195 15.44 21.15 39.99
C ASP A 195 15.58 20.32 38.71
N SER A 196 16.54 19.41 38.75
CA SER A 196 16.91 18.49 37.69
C SER A 196 16.67 17.08 38.21
N ARG A 197 15.65 16.38 37.70
CA ARG A 197 15.55 14.93 37.84
C ARG A 197 15.03 14.27 36.56
N PRO A 198 15.67 13.17 36.10
CA PRO A 198 15.16 12.31 35.05
C PRO A 198 14.19 11.26 35.62
N PHE A 199 13.06 11.03 34.95
CA PHE A 199 12.22 9.86 35.20
C PHE A 199 12.58 8.75 34.19
N LYS A 200 12.77 7.56 34.77
CA LYS A 200 13.16 6.28 34.16
C LYS A 200 12.18 5.78 33.11
#